data_AF-A0A951HPY2-F1
#
_entry.id   AF-A0A951HPY2-F1
#
_cell.length_a   1.000
_cell.length_b   1.000
_cell.length_c   1.000
_cell.angle_alpha   90.00
_cell.angle_beta   90.00
_cell.angle_gamma   90.00
#
_symmetry.space_group_name_H-M   'P 1'
#
loop_
_entity.id
_entity.type
_entity.pdbx_description
1 polymer ?
#
loop_
_entity_poly.entity_id
_entity_poly.type
_entity_poly.pdbx_seq_one_letter_code
_entity_poly.pdbx_strand_id
1 'polypeptide(L)'
;MRIAYAGAEGAFAHQACLAFAAGFEPVAVESFAAVVAAVTRGEAACGMLPLHNSRAGAVDETAALLRRRDVRLVARSALPVRMHLLGLPGASVAGLRLIRSHPMALSQCARALSGLGLPTEEAANTAAAARALDDPAVGVLASEAAAAAYGLAILRRDMQDDPDNSTIFGIIEHKTGGEE
;
A
#
# COMPACT_ATOMS: atom_id res chain seq x y z
N MET A 1 15.90 10.96 8.73
CA MET A 1 14.59 11.47 9.23
C MET A 1 13.54 10.41 8.95
N ARG A 2 12.45 10.34 9.74
CA ARG A 2 11.42 9.28 9.62
C ARG A 2 10.12 9.82 9.03
N ILE A 3 9.44 8.99 8.24
CA ILE A 3 8.07 9.24 7.75
C ILE A 3 7.13 8.14 8.25
N ALA A 4 6.11 8.51 9.02
CA ALA A 4 5.13 7.55 9.54
C ALA A 4 4.06 7.22 8.47
N TYR A 5 3.63 5.98 8.38
CA TYR A 5 2.51 5.58 7.52
C TYR A 5 1.69 4.48 8.19
N ALA A 6 0.39 4.43 7.91
CA ALA A 6 -0.47 3.38 8.45
C ALA A 6 -0.40 2.11 7.58
N GLY A 7 -0.19 0.96 8.21
CA GLY A 7 -0.20 -0.34 7.55
C GLY A 7 1.07 -1.13 7.79
N ALA A 8 1.46 -1.96 6.82
CA ALA A 8 2.61 -2.85 6.91
C ALA A 8 3.64 -2.53 5.82
N GLU A 9 4.88 -3.01 6.02
CA GLU A 9 5.88 -3.02 4.96
C GLU A 9 5.32 -3.72 3.71
N GLY A 10 5.60 -3.16 2.53
CA GLY A 10 5.04 -3.61 1.26
C GLY A 10 3.59 -3.16 0.98
N ALA A 11 2.91 -2.45 1.88
CA ALA A 11 1.62 -1.83 1.56
C ALA A 11 1.77 -0.67 0.56
N PHE A 12 0.66 -0.22 -0.05
CA PHE A 12 0.70 0.93 -0.97
C PHE A 12 1.16 2.24 -0.29
N ALA A 13 0.84 2.42 1.00
CA ALA A 13 1.36 3.56 1.77
C ALA A 13 2.88 3.48 1.99
N HIS A 14 3.44 2.27 2.17
CA HIS A 14 4.88 2.05 2.20
C HIS A 14 5.51 2.42 0.85
N GLN A 15 4.92 1.94 -0.25
CA GLN A 15 5.36 2.28 -1.61
C GLN A 15 5.30 3.79 -1.88
N ALA A 16 4.27 4.49 -1.40
CA ALA A 16 4.16 5.94 -1.51
C ALA A 16 5.28 6.66 -0.75
N CYS A 17 5.67 6.18 0.44
CA CYS A 17 6.81 6.72 1.18
C CYS A 17 8.11 6.58 0.37
N LEU A 18 8.37 5.39 -0.16
CA LEU A 18 9.57 5.11 -0.97
C LEU A 18 9.62 5.98 -2.24
N ALA A 19 8.46 6.23 -2.87
CA ALA A 19 8.37 6.98 -4.11
C ALA A 19 8.43 8.51 -3.93
N PHE A 20 7.81 9.05 -2.88
CA PHE A 20 7.56 10.50 -2.77
C PHE A 20 8.28 11.17 -1.59
N ALA A 21 8.87 10.40 -0.68
CA ALA A 21 9.64 10.91 0.46
C ALA A 21 11.05 10.30 0.47
N ALA A 22 11.72 10.32 -0.68
CA ALA A 22 13.09 9.82 -0.82
C ALA A 22 14.01 10.45 0.25
N GLY A 23 14.79 9.63 0.95
CA GLY A 23 15.66 10.05 2.05
C GLY A 23 15.01 10.03 3.44
N PHE A 24 13.70 9.74 3.53
CA PHE A 24 13.05 9.40 4.79
C PHE A 24 12.97 7.88 4.97
N GLU A 25 13.20 7.43 6.20
CA GLU A 25 12.97 6.05 6.62
C GLU A 25 11.46 5.86 6.88
N PRO A 26 10.76 4.99 6.12
CA PRO A 26 9.36 4.70 6.37
C PRO A 26 9.17 3.91 7.66
N VAL A 27 8.22 4.34 8.50
CA VAL A 27 7.89 3.69 9.76
C VAL A 27 6.40 3.34 9.78
N ALA A 28 6.11 2.05 9.87
CA ALA A 28 4.76 1.53 9.97
C ALA A 28 4.15 1.84 11.35
N VAL A 29 2.91 2.31 11.35
CA VAL A 29 2.07 2.46 12.54
C VAL A 29 0.67 1.87 12.30
N GLU A 30 -0.09 1.70 13.38
CA GLU A 30 -1.33 0.91 13.39
C GLU A 30 -2.54 1.60 12.71
N SER A 31 -2.56 2.93 12.62
CA SER A 31 -3.73 3.68 12.14
C SER A 31 -3.37 5.06 11.59
N PHE A 32 -4.30 5.69 10.85
CA PHE A 32 -4.11 7.07 10.37
C PHE A 32 -4.00 8.06 11.54
N ALA A 33 -4.73 7.83 12.63
CA ALA A 33 -4.60 8.62 13.86
C ALA A 33 -3.21 8.48 14.48
N ALA A 34 -2.62 7.28 14.47
CA ALA A 34 -1.26 7.04 14.94
C ALA A 34 -0.21 7.76 14.05
N VAL A 35 -0.44 7.86 12.73
CA VAL A 35 0.42 8.67 11.84
C VAL A 35 0.42 10.14 12.28
N VAL A 36 -0.75 10.71 12.51
CA VAL A 36 -0.87 12.10 12.99
C VAL A 36 -0.19 12.27 14.35
N ALA A 37 -0.40 11.33 15.28
CA ALA A 37 0.21 11.36 16.60
C ALA A 37 1.75 11.30 16.54
N ALA A 38 2.32 10.43 15.69
CA ALA A 38 3.77 10.34 15.52
C ALA A 38 4.36 11.67 15.01
N VAL A 39 3.65 12.36 14.12
CA VAL A 39 4.07 13.66 13.59
C VAL A 39 3.97 14.76 14.65
N THR A 40 2.84 14.87 15.36
CA THR A 40 2.62 15.94 16.35
C THR A 40 3.50 15.78 17.60
N ARG A 41 3.90 14.54 17.93
CA ARG A 41 4.85 14.25 19.02
C ARG A 41 6.32 14.39 18.61
N GLY A 42 6.61 14.63 17.33
CA GLY A 42 7.97 14.70 16.81
C GLY A 42 8.69 13.34 16.72
N GLU A 43 7.96 12.23 16.83
CA GLU A 43 8.49 10.87 16.65
C GLU A 43 8.80 10.57 15.17
N ALA A 44 8.05 11.21 14.27
CA ALA A 44 8.30 11.27 12.83
C ALA A 44 8.30 12.73 12.36
N ALA A 45 9.16 13.04 11.40
CA ALA A 45 9.25 14.39 10.84
C ALA A 45 8.05 14.72 9.95
N CYS A 46 7.51 13.71 9.28
CA CYS A 46 6.31 13.81 8.46
C CYS A 46 5.50 12.50 8.48
N GLY A 47 4.29 12.54 7.93
CA GLY A 47 3.41 11.40 7.82
C GLY A 47 2.84 11.25 6.41
N MET A 48 2.60 10.01 5.99
CA MET A 48 2.01 9.67 4.70
C MET A 48 0.58 9.17 4.92
N LEU A 49 -0.40 9.85 4.32
CA LEU A 49 -1.82 9.47 4.41
C LEU A 49 -2.47 9.37 3.03
N PRO A 50 -3.33 8.36 2.77
CA PRO A 50 -4.15 8.32 1.56
C PRO A 50 -5.26 9.38 1.66
N LEU A 51 -5.42 10.19 0.62
CA LEU A 51 -6.42 11.27 0.56
C LEU A 51 -7.65 10.86 -0.26
N HIS A 52 -7.42 10.22 -1.40
CA HIS A 52 -8.45 9.89 -2.37
C HIS A 52 -7.99 8.74 -3.27
N ASN A 53 -8.84 7.75 -3.52
CA ASN A 53 -8.62 6.71 -4.51
C ASN A 53 -9.58 6.88 -5.69
N SER A 54 -9.12 6.68 -6.93
CA SER A 54 -9.96 6.89 -8.12
C SER A 54 -11.15 5.95 -8.25
N ARG A 55 -11.18 4.84 -7.50
CA ARG A 55 -12.27 3.85 -7.47
C ARG A 55 -13.11 3.91 -6.19
N ALA A 56 -12.50 4.19 -5.04
CA ALA A 56 -13.18 4.24 -3.75
C ALA A 56 -13.57 5.66 -3.29
N GLY A 57 -13.11 6.70 -3.99
CA GLY A 57 -13.38 8.10 -3.64
C GLY A 57 -12.47 8.62 -2.52
N ALA A 58 -12.94 9.66 -1.83
CA ALA A 58 -12.20 10.30 -0.75
C ALA A 58 -12.03 9.35 0.47
N VAL A 59 -10.91 9.48 1.17
CA VAL A 59 -10.68 8.78 2.43
C VAL A 59 -11.19 9.65 3.58
N ASP A 60 -12.43 9.42 4.00
CA ASP A 60 -13.13 10.24 4.99
C ASP A 60 -12.39 10.36 6.32
N GLU A 61 -11.74 9.28 6.77
CA GLU A 61 -10.95 9.26 8.01
C GLU A 61 -9.77 10.24 7.92
N THR A 62 -9.03 10.23 6.82
CA THR A 62 -7.95 11.20 6.57
C THR A 62 -8.49 12.63 6.51
N ALA A 63 -9.63 12.85 5.85
CA ALA A 63 -10.26 14.17 5.78
C ALA A 63 -10.67 14.68 7.18
N ALA A 64 -11.16 13.79 8.06
CA ALA A 64 -11.49 14.12 9.44
C ALA A 64 -10.24 14.49 10.26
N LEU A 65 -9.15 13.75 10.10
CA LEU A 65 -7.88 14.04 10.78
C LEU A 65 -7.31 15.39 10.36
N LEU A 66 -7.31 15.71 9.06
CA LEU A 66 -6.81 17.00 8.56
C LEU A 66 -7.64 18.21 9.04
N ARG A 67 -8.93 18.01 9.38
CA ARG A 67 -9.78 19.09 9.92
C ARG A 67 -9.40 19.51 11.34
N ARG A 68 -8.71 18.66 12.11
CA ARG A 68 -8.29 18.96 13.49
C ARG A 68 -7.19 20.03 13.59
N ARG A 69 -6.56 20.39 12.45
CA ARG A 69 -5.57 21.48 12.31
C ARG A 69 -4.25 21.32 13.08
N ASP A 70 -4.00 20.17 13.70
CA ASP A 70 -2.71 19.85 14.35
C ASP A 70 -1.58 19.64 13.33
N VAL A 71 -1.94 19.28 12.10
CA VAL A 71 -1.01 19.01 11.00
C VAL A 71 -1.42 19.79 9.76
N ARG A 72 -0.46 20.06 8.88
CA ARG A 72 -0.67 20.67 7.56
C ARG A 72 -0.26 19.70 6.47
N LEU A 73 -0.97 19.74 5.34
CA LEU A 73 -0.60 19.00 4.15
C LEU A 73 0.43 19.81 3.34
N VAL A 74 1.60 19.22 3.08
CA VAL A 74 2.71 19.91 2.40
C VAL A 74 2.95 19.42 0.98
N ALA A 75 2.51 18.21 0.64
CA ALA A 75 2.61 17.67 -0.70
C ALA A 75 1.46 16.72 -1.02
N ARG A 76 1.16 16.54 -2.31
CA ARG A 76 0.20 15.56 -2.84
C ARG A 76 0.81 14.87 -4.04
N SER A 77 0.74 13.55 -4.07
CA SER A 77 1.26 12.74 -5.18
C SER A 77 0.32 11.59 -5.49
N ALA A 78 0.06 11.35 -6.77
CA ALA A 78 -0.74 10.21 -7.22
C ALA A 78 0.16 8.97 -7.40
N LEU A 79 -0.17 7.89 -6.70
CA LEU A 79 0.46 6.58 -6.87
C LEU A 79 -0.48 5.67 -7.68
N PRO A 80 -0.07 5.21 -8.87
CA PRO A 80 -0.79 4.15 -9.57
C PRO A 80 -0.86 2.88 -8.72
N VAL A 81 -2.05 2.32 -8.58
CA VAL A 81 -2.29 1.07 -7.86
C VAL A 81 -2.00 -0.07 -8.84
N ARG A 82 -0.75 -0.51 -8.88
CA ARG A 82 -0.31 -1.68 -9.66
C ARG A 82 -0.30 -2.91 -8.78
N MET A 83 -1.11 -3.90 -9.14
CA MET A 83 -1.18 -5.21 -8.49
C MET A 83 -0.40 -6.21 -9.33
N HIS A 84 0.38 -7.05 -8.68
CA HIS A 84 1.21 -8.04 -9.34
C HIS A 84 0.95 -9.42 -8.76
N LEU A 85 1.02 -10.45 -9.60
CA LEU A 85 1.05 -11.83 -9.15
C LEU A 85 2.47 -12.15 -8.71
N LEU A 86 2.65 -12.36 -7.42
CA LEU A 86 3.91 -12.72 -6.79
C LEU A 86 3.93 -14.21 -6.45
N GLY A 87 5.12 -14.79 -6.44
CA GLY A 87 5.40 -16.16 -6.00
C GLY A 87 6.76 -16.25 -5.33
N LEU A 88 7.08 -17.41 -4.76
CA LEU A 88 8.44 -17.67 -4.27
C LEU A 88 9.46 -17.62 -5.42
N PRO A 89 10.74 -17.30 -5.13
CA PRO A 89 11.81 -17.41 -6.12
C PRO A 89 11.82 -18.80 -6.78
N GLY A 90 11.82 -18.82 -8.11
CA GLY A 90 11.77 -20.07 -8.89
C GLY A 90 10.37 -20.64 -9.13
N ALA A 91 9.31 -20.08 -8.52
CA ALA A 91 7.95 -20.42 -8.87
C ALA A 91 7.60 -19.96 -10.29
N SER A 92 6.58 -20.56 -10.88
CA SER A 92 6.07 -20.19 -12.21
C SER A 92 4.55 -20.15 -12.19
N VAL A 93 3.94 -19.34 -13.06
CA VAL A 93 2.47 -19.24 -13.17
C VAL A 93 1.83 -20.62 -13.43
N ALA A 94 2.47 -21.47 -14.23
CA ALA A 94 1.98 -22.82 -14.53
C ALA A 94 2.07 -23.79 -13.34
N GLY A 95 2.92 -23.51 -12.34
CA GLY A 95 3.05 -24.29 -11.12
C GLY A 95 2.06 -23.90 -10.03
N LEU A 96 1.35 -22.77 -10.18
CA LEU A 96 0.41 -22.29 -9.18
C LEU A 96 -0.88 -23.12 -9.18
N ARG A 97 -1.45 -23.28 -7.99
CA ARG A 97 -2.71 -23.98 -7.72
C ARG A 97 -3.72 -23.13 -6.98
N LEU A 98 -3.29 -22.03 -6.37
CA LEU A 98 -4.11 -21.14 -5.57
C LEU A 98 -3.55 -19.71 -5.66
N ILE A 99 -4.43 -18.71 -5.69
CA ILE A 99 -4.04 -17.31 -5.55
C ILE A 99 -4.70 -16.70 -4.30
N ARG A 100 -3.92 -16.05 -3.45
CA ARG A 100 -4.40 -15.42 -2.21
C ARG A 100 -4.26 -13.91 -2.25
N SER A 101 -5.27 -13.17 -1.79
CA SER A 101 -5.15 -11.72 -1.60
C SER A 101 -6.32 -11.14 -0.80
N HIS A 102 -6.27 -9.84 -0.54
CA HIS A 102 -7.40 -9.11 0.05
C HIS A 102 -8.62 -9.16 -0.88
N PRO A 103 -9.87 -9.24 -0.37
CA PRO A 103 -11.08 -9.32 -1.20
C PRO A 103 -11.18 -8.21 -2.26
N MET A 104 -10.81 -6.96 -1.89
CA MET A 104 -10.77 -5.83 -2.82
C MET A 104 -9.71 -5.99 -3.93
N ALA A 105 -8.58 -6.64 -3.64
CA ALA A 105 -7.56 -6.90 -4.64
C ALA A 105 -7.98 -8.02 -5.59
N LEU A 106 -8.63 -9.07 -5.08
CA LEU A 106 -9.23 -10.14 -5.89
C LEU A 106 -10.30 -9.57 -6.83
N SER A 107 -11.18 -8.70 -6.34
CA SER A 107 -12.22 -8.09 -7.18
C SER A 107 -11.65 -7.15 -8.24
N GLN A 108 -10.58 -6.42 -7.93
CA GLN A 108 -9.91 -5.52 -8.87
C GLN A 108 -9.07 -6.27 -9.93
N CYS A 109 -8.82 -7.57 -9.78
CA CYS A 109 -8.04 -8.38 -10.71
C CYS A 109 -8.86 -9.53 -11.31
N ALA A 110 -10.19 -9.50 -11.20
CA ALA A 110 -11.06 -10.63 -11.50
C ALA A 110 -10.95 -11.10 -12.97
N ARG A 111 -10.81 -10.17 -13.92
CA ARG A 111 -10.64 -10.51 -15.34
C ARG A 111 -9.29 -11.19 -15.59
N ALA A 112 -8.22 -10.64 -15.02
CA ALA A 112 -6.88 -11.24 -15.15
C ALA A 112 -6.80 -12.63 -14.49
N LEU A 113 -7.45 -12.80 -13.33
CA LEU A 113 -7.54 -14.07 -12.60
C LEU A 113 -8.37 -15.11 -13.36
N SER A 114 -9.49 -14.71 -13.97
CA SER A 114 -10.31 -15.59 -14.80
C SER A 114 -9.50 -16.21 -15.95
N GLY A 115 -8.59 -15.44 -16.56
CA GLY A 115 -7.68 -15.93 -17.59
C GLY A 115 -6.64 -16.96 -17.10
N LEU A 116 -6.42 -17.09 -15.79
CA LEU A 116 -5.54 -18.10 -15.20
C LEU A 116 -6.29 -19.38 -14.81
N GLY A 117 -7.60 -19.30 -14.57
CA GLY A 117 -8.42 -20.46 -14.19
C GLY A 117 -8.08 -21.09 -12.83
N LEU A 118 -7.40 -20.33 -11.96
CA LEU A 118 -7.00 -20.79 -10.63
C LEU A 118 -8.04 -20.39 -9.57
N PRO A 119 -8.27 -21.21 -8.53
CA PRO A 119 -9.07 -20.81 -7.39
C PRO A 119 -8.41 -19.65 -6.63
N THR A 120 -9.24 -18.84 -5.95
CA THR A 120 -8.80 -17.71 -5.14
C THR A 120 -9.23 -17.88 -3.69
N GLU A 121 -8.38 -17.45 -2.76
CA GLU A 121 -8.69 -17.41 -1.32
C GLU A 121 -8.46 -16.01 -0.75
N GLU A 122 -9.36 -15.59 0.13
CA GLU A 122 -9.30 -14.29 0.79
C GLU A 122 -8.25 -14.27 1.90
N ALA A 123 -7.50 -13.18 1.97
CA ALA A 123 -6.55 -12.87 3.03
C ALA A 123 -6.88 -11.51 3.66
N ALA A 124 -6.46 -11.30 4.91
CA ALA A 124 -6.76 -10.07 5.63
C ALA A 124 -6.10 -8.81 5.02
N ASN A 125 -4.95 -8.96 4.35
CA ASN A 125 -4.21 -7.85 3.74
C ASN A 125 -3.29 -8.39 2.63
N THR A 126 -3.12 -7.63 1.54
CA THR A 126 -2.25 -7.98 0.41
C THR A 126 -0.78 -8.12 0.83
N ALA A 127 -0.27 -7.20 1.66
CA ALA A 127 1.11 -7.24 2.17
C ALA A 127 1.31 -8.38 3.18
N ALA A 128 0.31 -8.68 4.01
CA ALA A 128 0.36 -9.82 4.93
C ALA A 128 0.34 -11.16 4.19
N ALA A 129 -0.46 -11.27 3.13
CA ALA A 129 -0.47 -12.45 2.25
C ALA A 129 0.90 -12.68 1.61
N ALA A 130 1.55 -11.61 1.13
CA ALA A 130 2.91 -11.69 0.59
C ALA A 130 3.94 -12.10 1.65
N ARG A 131 3.90 -11.50 2.83
CA ARG A 131 4.82 -11.83 3.93
C ARG A 131 4.71 -13.29 4.38
N ALA A 132 3.50 -13.84 4.37
CA ALA A 132 3.22 -15.20 4.83
C ALA A 132 3.37 -16.26 3.73
N LEU A 133 3.84 -15.90 2.53
CA LEU A 133 3.98 -16.85 1.43
C LEU A 133 5.16 -17.79 1.66
N ASP A 134 4.88 -19.09 1.74
CA ASP A 134 5.85 -20.16 2.01
C ASP A 134 5.71 -21.38 1.08
N ASP A 135 4.66 -21.43 0.25
CA ASP A 135 4.39 -22.51 -0.69
C ASP A 135 4.61 -22.06 -2.16
N PRO A 136 5.48 -22.73 -2.94
CA PRO A 136 5.71 -22.40 -4.36
C PRO A 136 4.50 -22.67 -5.27
N ALA A 137 3.51 -23.45 -4.82
CA ALA A 137 2.25 -23.66 -5.52
C ALA A 137 1.20 -22.57 -5.23
N VAL A 138 1.51 -21.60 -4.36
CA VAL A 138 0.62 -20.48 -4.02
C VAL A 138 1.16 -19.18 -4.61
N GLY A 139 0.29 -18.44 -5.30
CA GLY A 139 0.55 -17.07 -5.72
C GLY A 139 -0.17 -16.08 -4.82
N VAL A 140 0.32 -14.85 -4.77
CA VAL A 140 -0.38 -13.76 -4.09
C VAL A 140 -0.51 -12.54 -4.98
N LEU A 141 -1.60 -11.79 -4.85
CA LEU A 141 -1.70 -10.46 -5.44
C LEU A 141 -1.25 -9.41 -4.42
N ALA A 142 -0.16 -8.70 -4.72
CA ALA A 142 0.36 -7.61 -3.88
C ALA A 142 1.08 -6.54 -4.72
N SER A 143 1.60 -5.51 -4.02
CA SER A 143 2.33 -4.41 -4.64
C SER A 143 3.75 -4.83 -5.04
N GLU A 144 4.41 -4.05 -5.89
CA GLU A 144 5.84 -4.22 -6.19
C GLU A 144 6.72 -4.02 -4.95
N ALA A 145 6.35 -3.10 -4.05
CA ALA A 145 7.05 -2.91 -2.80
C ALA A 145 7.00 -4.15 -1.89
N ALA A 146 5.92 -4.94 -1.92
CA ALA A 146 5.84 -6.20 -1.18
C ALA A 146 6.76 -7.27 -1.77
N ALA A 147 6.91 -7.31 -3.10
CA ALA A 147 7.85 -8.21 -3.75
C ALA A 147 9.30 -7.93 -3.31
N ALA A 148 9.69 -6.65 -3.31
CA ALA A 148 11.01 -6.22 -2.87
C ALA A 148 11.22 -6.47 -1.36
N ALA A 149 10.26 -6.12 -0.52
CA ALA A 149 10.36 -6.25 0.94
C ALA A 149 10.51 -7.72 1.40
N TYR A 150 9.84 -8.65 0.72
CA TYR A 150 9.77 -10.05 1.14
C TYR A 150 10.56 -11.01 0.23
N GLY A 151 11.36 -10.48 -0.70
CA GLY A 151 12.20 -11.30 -1.58
C GLY A 151 11.41 -12.21 -2.53
N LEU A 152 10.21 -11.78 -2.95
CA LEU A 152 9.33 -12.56 -3.82
C LEU A 152 9.58 -12.25 -5.30
N ALA A 153 9.30 -13.22 -6.16
CA ALA A 153 9.37 -13.07 -7.60
C ALA A 153 8.04 -12.53 -8.15
N ILE A 154 8.10 -11.54 -9.05
CA ILE A 154 6.94 -11.10 -9.82
C ILE A 154 6.74 -12.09 -10.98
N LEU A 155 5.73 -12.95 -10.87
CA LEU A 155 5.37 -13.93 -11.89
C LEU A 155 4.57 -13.31 -13.03
N ARG A 156 3.75 -12.30 -12.73
CA ARG A 156 3.02 -11.50 -13.72
C ARG A 156 2.79 -10.08 -13.22
N ARG A 157 3.14 -9.10 -14.05
CA ARG A 157 2.89 -7.68 -13.78
C ARG A 157 1.47 -7.28 -14.17
N ASP A 158 1.02 -6.18 -13.56
CA ASP A 158 -0.19 -5.45 -13.91
C ASP A 158 -1.46 -6.30 -14.02
N MET A 159 -1.78 -7.02 -12.94
CA MET A 159 -2.96 -7.89 -12.84
C MET A 159 -4.26 -7.13 -12.61
N GLN A 160 -4.21 -5.83 -12.30
CA GLN A 160 -5.41 -5.02 -12.13
C GLN A 160 -6.20 -4.87 -13.43
N ASP A 161 -7.52 -5.00 -13.35
CA ASP A 161 -8.44 -4.91 -14.49
C ASP A 161 -8.55 -3.48 -15.02
N ASP A 162 -8.29 -2.50 -14.16
CA ASP A 162 -8.29 -1.08 -14.50
C ASP A 162 -6.88 -0.47 -14.39
N PRO A 163 -6.27 -0.07 -15.51
CA PRO A 163 -4.93 0.51 -15.50
C PRO A 163 -4.88 1.93 -14.93
N ASP A 164 -6.01 2.61 -14.77
CA ASP A 164 -6.10 4.00 -14.31
C ASP A 164 -6.39 4.11 -12.79
N ASN A 165 -6.41 2.98 -12.07
CA ASN A 165 -6.57 2.97 -10.63
C ASN A 165 -5.36 3.64 -9.96
N SER A 166 -5.62 4.68 -9.17
CA SER A 166 -4.59 5.42 -8.47
C SER A 166 -5.09 5.94 -7.12
N THR A 167 -4.15 6.11 -6.20
CA THR A 167 -4.41 6.73 -4.90
C THR A 167 -3.58 7.99 -4.77
N ILE A 168 -4.23 9.11 -4.50
CA ILE A 168 -3.57 10.36 -4.12
C ILE A 168 -3.17 10.23 -2.67
N PHE A 169 -1.87 10.25 -2.43
CA PHE A 169 -1.28 10.30 -1.10
C PHE A 169 -0.85 11.73 -0.76
N GLY A 170 -0.88 12.04 0.52
CA GLY A 170 -0.51 13.33 1.08
C GLY A 170 0.59 13.20 2.11
N ILE A 171 1.59 14.07 2.03
CA ILE A 171 2.59 14.24 3.09
C ILE A 171 2.08 15.31 4.05
N ILE A 172 2.02 14.96 5.33
CA ILE A 172 1.65 15.86 6.42
C ILE A 172 2.86 16.19 7.29
N GLU A 173 2.88 17.41 7.83
CA GLU A 173 3.86 17.88 8.81
C GLU A 173 3.15 18.51 10.00
N HIS A 174 3.83 18.51 11.15
CA HIS A 174 3.34 19.20 12.34
C HIS A 174 3.24 20.70 12.03
N LYS A 175 2.09 21.30 12.39
CA LYS A 175 1.93 22.74 12.32
C LYS A 175 2.64 23.37 13.53
N THR A 176 3.97 23.43 13.53
CA THR A 176 4.71 24.22 14.52
C THR A 176 4.38 25.69 14.30
N GLY A 177 3.88 26.37 15.34
CA GLY A 177 3.59 27.79 15.29
C GLY A 177 4.85 28.59 14.93
N GLY A 178 4.88 29.11 13.70
CA GLY A 178 5.77 30.16 13.26
C GLY A 178 4.92 31.33 12.78
N GLU A 179 4.83 32.33 13.64
CA GLU A 179 4.59 33.77 13.44
C GLU A 179 3.35 34.22 12.62
N GLU A 180 2.47 34.92 13.35
CA GLU A 180 1.37 35.84 12.98
C GLU A 180 0.16 35.33 12.18
#